data_AF-A0A511BQE2-F1
#
_entry.id   AF-A0A511BQE2-F1
#
_cell.length_a   1.000
_cell.length_b   1.000
_cell.length_c   1.000
_cell.angle_alpha   90.00
_cell.angle_beta   90.00
_cell.angle_gamma   90.00
#
_symmetry.space_group_name_H-M   'P 1'
#
loop_
_entity.id
_entity.type
_entity.pdbx_description
1 polymer ?
#
loop_
_entity_poly.entity_id
_entity_poly.type
_entity_poly.pdbx_seq_one_letter_code
_entity_poly.pdbx_strand_id
1 'polypeptide(L)'
;MQDDATRTEAFFDRGFYLQSYPDVATSGVDAFAHYCSMGWREGRNPNAVFDTRYYLTQNYDVASAGLNPLEHYAQSGRKEGRRPAHPLREQRGYVQNGFHLLASASGCATRGRPGERVLGKTELVSLLREAWREGPTVLSVSHDEFAKNVGGVQKLILTEEERCAETGWNYLHLAPAMPGGGLARRSPTEPSALAVRLNGRTFGLVTPHTLIAALQAAIEPGSETYAVIHHLMGHDPDDLGDIIDALKCRRVVAWVHDFYTLCSGIQLLRNDVVYCGAPEASSMACGICRHGQGREAFLARLATFFARFTPDVLAPSRAALAIWQESTSLTFRSAGVRALGRLLMAGAQMPYGSRSAGEKLRIAYLGHRVRLKGWSVFRDLAERFRHDPRYEFHHLGMDHGVVGPGNIIHTPVNIAEDGEDAMIRSVAALNIDAVLLWSLCAETFCYAAHEAIAAGAFLLAPRGPGNVPDLIREQVPEQGLLLDDETQLTELLRSGQIFTLLDLSPRQRGHLMKQGDTIAWLEELV
;
A
#
# COMPACT_ATOMS: atom_id res chain seq x y z
N MET A 1 12.92 40.74 -19.78
CA MET A 1 13.37 40.93 -18.37
C MET A 1 12.23 40.82 -17.37
N GLN A 2 11.20 41.69 -17.36
CA GLN A 2 10.14 41.59 -16.34
C GLN A 2 9.27 40.33 -16.50
N ASP A 3 9.05 39.88 -17.74
CA ASP A 3 8.32 38.64 -18.05
C ASP A 3 9.12 37.35 -17.75
N ASP A 4 10.46 37.44 -17.75
CA ASP A 4 11.37 36.30 -17.55
C ASP A 4 11.60 35.98 -16.07
N ALA A 5 11.70 37.03 -15.24
CA ALA A 5 11.80 36.92 -13.80
C ALA A 5 10.52 36.31 -13.19
N THR A 6 9.35 36.76 -13.64
CA THR A 6 8.04 36.23 -13.19
C THR A 6 7.88 34.74 -13.52
N ARG A 7 8.37 34.29 -14.69
CA ARG A 7 8.34 32.86 -15.06
C ARG A 7 9.28 32.04 -14.20
N THR A 8 10.46 32.55 -13.86
CA THR A 8 11.43 31.85 -13.01
C THR A 8 10.96 31.78 -11.56
N GLU A 9 10.37 32.86 -11.04
CA GLU A 9 9.82 32.93 -9.69
C GLU A 9 8.67 31.94 -9.48
N ALA A 10 7.87 31.66 -10.51
CA ALA A 10 6.82 30.63 -10.46
C ALA A 10 7.37 29.21 -10.20
N PHE A 11 8.65 28.96 -10.45
CA PHE A 11 9.32 27.70 -10.13
C PHE A 11 10.18 27.78 -8.85
N PHE A 12 10.10 28.87 -8.10
CA PHE A 12 10.83 29.03 -6.85
C PHE A 12 9.90 28.81 -5.65
N ASP A 13 10.30 27.95 -4.72
CA ASP A 13 9.56 27.73 -3.49
C ASP A 13 10.27 28.42 -2.32
N ARG A 14 9.76 29.60 -1.97
CA ARG A 14 10.30 30.44 -0.90
C ARG A 14 10.27 29.74 0.46
N GLY A 15 9.20 29.00 0.75
CA GLY A 15 9.04 28.29 2.03
C GLY A 15 10.06 27.16 2.15
N PHE A 16 10.17 26.33 1.11
CA PHE A 16 11.18 25.27 1.01
C PHE A 16 12.59 25.82 1.15
N TYR A 17 12.90 26.92 0.45
CA TYR A 17 14.24 27.47 0.40
C TYR A 17 14.70 27.95 1.77
N LEU A 18 13.87 28.72 2.48
CA LEU A 18 14.20 29.21 3.82
C LEU A 18 14.27 28.09 4.86
N GLN A 19 13.43 27.06 4.73
CA GLN A 19 13.49 25.88 5.60
C GLN A 19 14.78 25.05 5.36
N SER A 20 15.19 24.90 4.10
CA SER A 20 16.37 24.11 3.72
C SER A 20 17.68 24.84 4.00
N TYR A 21 17.64 26.17 4.08
CA TYR A 21 18.82 27.04 4.20
C TYR A 21 18.66 28.04 5.36
N PRO A 22 18.86 27.59 6.62
CA PRO A 22 18.67 28.43 7.80
C PRO A 22 19.58 29.68 7.85
N ASP A 23 20.74 29.62 7.19
CA ASP A 23 21.67 30.75 7.04
C ASP A 23 21.04 31.88 6.21
N VAL A 24 20.31 31.55 5.13
CA VAL A 24 19.57 32.53 4.34
C VAL A 24 18.40 33.08 5.15
N ALA A 25 17.68 32.22 5.87
CA ALA A 25 16.58 32.65 6.73
C ALA A 25 17.03 33.64 7.83
N THR A 26 18.20 33.40 8.41
CA THR A 26 18.76 34.28 9.45
C THR A 26 19.29 35.59 8.88
N SER A 27 19.72 35.61 7.62
CA SER A 27 20.27 36.81 6.97
C SER A 27 19.23 37.90 6.65
N GLY A 28 17.95 37.53 6.57
CA GLY A 28 16.86 38.45 6.19
C GLY A 28 16.87 38.88 4.71
N VAL A 29 17.77 38.34 3.89
CA VAL A 29 17.82 38.60 2.44
C VAL A 29 16.61 37.95 1.75
N ASP A 30 16.09 38.60 0.71
CA ASP A 30 15.05 38.01 -0.12
C ASP A 30 15.50 36.66 -0.72
N ALA A 31 14.74 35.60 -0.45
CA ALA A 31 15.14 34.24 -0.79
C ALA A 31 15.29 34.01 -2.31
N PHE A 32 14.40 34.62 -3.11
CA PHE A 32 14.44 34.49 -4.57
C PHE A 32 15.63 35.26 -5.15
N ALA A 33 15.83 36.50 -4.71
CA ALA A 33 16.99 37.31 -5.07
C ALA A 33 18.31 36.64 -4.67
N HIS A 34 18.37 36.05 -3.47
CA HIS A 34 19.52 35.25 -3.03
C HIS A 34 19.77 34.08 -3.98
N TYR A 35 18.73 33.30 -4.29
CA TYR A 35 18.88 32.18 -5.21
C TYR A 35 19.41 32.62 -6.57
N CYS A 36 18.81 33.65 -7.18
CA CYS A 36 19.18 34.15 -8.50
C CYS A 36 20.61 34.71 -8.59
N SER A 37 21.09 35.32 -7.50
CA SER A 37 22.43 35.93 -7.45
C SER A 37 23.54 34.95 -7.04
N MET A 38 23.30 34.12 -6.04
CA MET A 38 24.34 33.30 -5.39
C MET A 38 23.91 31.85 -5.18
N GLY A 39 22.68 31.61 -4.76
CA GLY A 39 22.23 30.29 -4.31
C GLY A 39 22.41 29.18 -5.34
N TRP A 40 22.15 29.45 -6.62
CA TRP A 40 22.38 28.45 -7.68
C TRP A 40 23.87 28.13 -7.90
N ARG A 41 24.78 29.09 -7.67
CA ARG A 41 26.24 28.89 -7.78
C ARG A 41 26.79 28.05 -6.62
N GLU A 42 26.14 28.14 -5.47
CA GLU A 42 26.42 27.30 -4.30
C GLU A 42 25.82 25.87 -4.44
N GLY A 43 25.05 25.64 -5.51
CA GLY A 43 24.37 24.38 -5.76
C GLY A 43 23.16 24.16 -4.85
N ARG A 44 22.55 25.23 -4.32
CA ARG A 44 21.32 25.16 -3.53
C ARG A 44 20.14 24.87 -4.44
N ASN A 45 19.13 24.16 -3.93
CA ASN A 45 17.94 23.78 -4.67
C ASN A 45 16.84 24.83 -4.45
N PRO A 46 16.19 25.34 -5.51
CA PRO A 46 15.16 26.37 -5.38
C PRO A 46 13.80 25.82 -4.91
N ASN A 47 13.60 24.50 -5.00
CA ASN A 47 12.40 23.80 -4.56
C ASN A 47 12.71 22.29 -4.38
N ALA A 48 11.70 21.53 -3.94
CA ALA A 48 11.83 20.09 -3.67
C ALA A 48 12.11 19.22 -4.92
N VAL A 49 11.74 19.68 -6.12
CA VAL A 49 11.78 18.89 -7.37
C VAL A 49 12.89 19.31 -8.34
N PHE A 50 13.61 20.40 -8.07
CA PHE A 50 14.70 20.93 -8.91
C PHE A 50 16.05 20.75 -8.23
N ASP A 51 16.97 20.03 -8.85
CA ASP A 51 18.32 19.76 -8.35
C ASP A 51 19.32 20.57 -9.17
N THR A 52 19.77 21.67 -8.58
CA THR A 52 20.66 22.63 -9.24
C THR A 52 21.97 21.98 -9.69
N ARG A 53 22.55 21.11 -8.86
CA ARG A 53 23.83 20.46 -9.18
C ARG A 53 23.67 19.43 -10.28
N TYR A 54 22.62 18.61 -10.19
CA TYR A 54 22.29 17.67 -11.26
C TYR A 54 22.04 18.40 -12.58
N TYR A 55 21.23 19.46 -12.56
CA TYR A 55 20.86 20.18 -13.77
C TYR A 55 22.09 20.75 -14.47
N LEU A 56 22.99 21.40 -13.73
CA LEU A 56 24.24 21.93 -14.29
C LEU A 56 25.19 20.83 -14.76
N THR A 57 25.23 19.69 -14.08
CA THR A 57 26.10 18.56 -14.44
C THR A 57 25.62 17.85 -15.72
N GLN A 58 24.30 17.76 -15.92
CA GLN A 58 23.73 17.13 -17.12
C GLN A 58 23.62 18.09 -18.32
N ASN A 59 23.57 19.39 -18.07
CA ASN A 59 23.42 20.43 -19.09
C ASN A 59 24.68 21.29 -19.14
N TYR A 60 25.74 20.69 -19.69
CA TYR A 60 27.06 21.32 -19.73
C TYR A 60 27.06 22.66 -20.47
N ASP A 61 26.24 22.79 -21.51
CA ASP A 61 26.01 24.04 -22.24
C ASP A 61 25.47 25.18 -21.33
N VAL A 62 24.52 24.87 -20.45
CA VAL A 62 23.97 25.82 -19.46
C VAL A 62 25.04 26.22 -18.45
N ALA A 63 25.80 25.24 -17.97
CA ALA A 63 26.88 25.46 -17.01
C ALA A 63 28.02 26.30 -17.60
N SER A 64 28.49 25.96 -18.81
CA SER A 64 29.55 26.70 -19.52
C SER A 64 29.15 28.11 -19.89
N ALA A 65 27.87 28.34 -20.21
CA ALA A 65 27.33 29.68 -20.45
C ALA A 65 27.11 30.50 -19.16
N GLY A 66 27.28 29.89 -17.98
CA GLY A 66 27.07 30.56 -16.69
C GLY A 66 25.63 30.98 -16.44
N LEU A 67 24.67 30.31 -17.07
CA LEU A 67 23.25 30.63 -16.98
C LEU A 67 22.65 30.08 -15.68
N ASN A 68 21.69 30.82 -15.11
CA ASN A 68 20.94 30.34 -13.97
C ASN A 68 20.12 29.09 -14.38
N PRO A 69 20.29 27.94 -13.70
CA PRO A 69 19.69 26.68 -14.12
C PRO A 69 18.16 26.67 -14.00
N LEU A 70 17.59 27.32 -12.97
CA LEU A 70 16.14 27.42 -12.81
C LEU A 70 15.53 28.31 -13.89
N GLU A 71 16.19 29.43 -14.19
CA GLU A 71 15.79 30.35 -15.24
C GLU A 71 15.81 29.66 -16.61
N HIS A 72 16.92 28.99 -16.95
CA HIS A 72 17.03 28.20 -18.18
C HIS A 72 15.93 27.15 -18.27
N TYR A 73 15.69 26.41 -17.18
CA TYR A 73 14.64 25.40 -17.13
C TYR A 73 13.23 25.97 -17.36
N ALA A 74 12.92 27.09 -16.70
CA ALA A 74 11.63 27.76 -16.82
C ALA A 74 11.37 28.30 -18.24
N GLN A 75 12.42 28.83 -18.90
CA GLN A 75 12.30 29.45 -20.21
C GLN A 75 12.29 28.44 -21.37
N SER A 76 13.22 27.48 -21.35
CA SER A 76 13.49 26.61 -22.51
C SER A 76 13.70 25.15 -22.13
N GLY A 77 14.43 24.87 -21.05
CA GLY A 77 14.87 23.52 -20.73
C GLY A 77 13.73 22.51 -20.52
N ARG A 78 12.59 22.94 -19.97
CA ARG A 78 11.39 22.09 -19.84
C ARG A 78 10.81 21.69 -21.20
N LYS A 79 10.77 22.62 -22.17
CA LYS A 79 10.26 22.35 -23.54
C LYS A 79 11.23 21.48 -24.35
N GLU A 80 12.52 21.60 -24.07
CA GLU A 80 13.57 20.75 -24.63
C GLU A 80 13.60 19.34 -24.02
N GLY A 81 12.78 19.08 -22.99
CA GLY A 81 12.73 17.79 -22.30
C GLY A 81 13.88 17.53 -21.33
N ARG A 82 14.64 18.57 -20.94
CA ARG A 82 15.70 18.46 -19.92
C ARG A 82 15.08 18.16 -18.57
N ARG A 83 15.72 17.30 -17.78
CA ARG A 83 15.20 16.91 -16.46
C ARG A 83 15.69 17.88 -15.38
N PRO A 84 14.81 18.42 -14.54
CA PRO A 84 15.18 19.37 -13.47
C PRO A 84 15.94 18.70 -12.31
N ALA A 85 15.83 17.37 -12.16
CA ALA A 85 16.51 16.62 -11.12
C ALA A 85 16.82 15.19 -11.57
N HIS A 86 17.73 14.54 -10.84
CA HIS A 86 18.07 13.14 -11.09
C HIS A 86 16.79 12.28 -10.98
N PRO A 87 16.54 11.34 -11.92
CA PRO A 87 15.33 10.52 -11.90
C PRO A 87 15.15 9.74 -10.58
N LEU A 88 16.27 9.34 -9.97
CA LEU A 88 16.30 8.64 -8.68
C LEU A 88 16.38 9.59 -7.45
N ARG A 89 16.19 10.92 -7.59
CA ARG A 89 16.32 11.85 -6.46
C ARG A 89 15.31 11.53 -5.36
N GLU A 90 14.06 11.31 -5.75
CA GLU A 90 13.00 10.90 -4.84
C GLU A 90 13.39 9.58 -4.14
N GLN A 91 13.86 8.58 -4.88
CA GLN A 91 14.33 7.30 -4.34
C GLN A 91 15.47 7.48 -3.32
N ARG A 92 16.46 8.33 -3.60
CA ARG A 92 17.55 8.63 -2.67
C ARG A 92 17.04 9.23 -1.37
N GLY A 93 16.06 10.14 -1.44
CA GLY A 93 15.41 10.71 -0.26
C GLY A 93 14.76 9.65 0.64
N TYR A 94 14.05 8.68 0.05
CA TYR A 94 13.47 7.56 0.81
C TYR A 94 14.53 6.71 1.51
N VAL A 95 15.60 6.35 0.80
CA VAL A 95 16.68 5.56 1.40
C VAL A 95 17.31 6.32 2.57
N GLN A 96 17.69 7.58 2.36
CA GLN A 96 18.34 8.41 3.38
C GLN A 96 17.44 8.62 4.61
N ASN A 97 16.18 9.01 4.41
CA ASN A 97 15.24 9.26 5.49
C ASN A 97 14.84 7.97 6.24
N GLY A 98 14.75 6.84 5.52
CA GLY A 98 14.44 5.53 6.10
C GLY A 98 15.47 5.05 7.12
N PHE A 99 16.76 5.27 6.86
CA PHE A 99 17.81 4.91 7.82
C PHE A 99 17.76 5.75 9.11
N HIS A 100 17.38 7.03 9.02
CA HIS A 100 17.24 7.89 10.21
C HIS A 100 16.11 7.44 11.15
N LEU A 101 14.97 6.98 10.61
CA LEU A 101 13.83 6.53 11.41
C LEU A 101 14.12 5.25 12.22
N LEU A 102 14.94 4.33 11.69
CA LEU A 102 15.32 3.11 12.40
C LEU A 102 16.21 3.39 13.61
N ALA A 103 17.10 4.40 13.53
CA ALA A 103 17.91 4.83 14.66
C ALA A 103 17.05 5.37 15.83
N SER A 104 15.92 6.03 15.51
CA SER A 104 14.97 6.56 16.51
C SER A 104 13.91 5.55 17.01
N ALA A 105 13.63 4.48 16.26
CA ALA A 105 12.57 3.52 16.58
C ALA A 105 12.92 2.53 17.72
N SER A 106 14.19 2.51 18.15
CA SER A 106 14.73 1.64 19.21
C SER A 106 14.03 1.75 20.57
N GLY A 107 13.18 2.77 20.78
CA GLY A 107 12.50 3.03 22.07
C GLY A 107 10.96 2.98 22.06
N CYS A 108 10.30 2.65 20.95
CA CYS A 108 8.85 2.84 20.82
C CYS A 108 7.99 1.57 21.01
N ALA A 109 8.62 0.39 21.12
CA ALA A 109 7.91 -0.89 21.03
C ALA A 109 7.25 -1.41 22.33
N THR A 110 7.34 -0.72 23.47
CA THR A 110 6.95 -1.30 24.79
C THR A 110 5.87 -0.55 25.57
N ARG A 111 5.20 0.45 25.00
CA ARG A 111 4.23 1.25 25.77
C ARG A 111 2.79 0.98 25.32
N GLY A 112 1.90 0.73 26.28
CA GLY A 112 0.45 0.89 26.06
C GLY A 112 0.15 2.34 25.64
N ARG A 113 -1.02 2.56 25.02
CA ARG A 113 -1.44 3.92 24.64
C ARG A 113 -1.52 4.81 25.90
N PRO A 114 -0.83 5.96 25.94
CA PRO A 114 -0.90 6.85 27.10
C PRO A 114 -2.35 7.24 27.40
N GLY A 115 -2.82 6.93 28.61
CA GLY A 115 -4.16 7.31 29.07
C GLY A 115 -5.28 6.27 28.86
N GLU A 116 -5.05 5.19 28.11
CA GLU A 116 -6.03 4.10 28.02
C GLU A 116 -5.87 3.12 29.19
N ARG A 117 -6.99 2.79 29.86
CA ARG A 117 -7.00 1.88 31.02
C ARG A 117 -6.89 0.43 30.57
N VAL A 118 -5.96 -0.32 31.16
CA VAL A 118 -5.85 -1.78 31.01
C VAL A 118 -6.86 -2.45 31.95
N LEU A 119 -7.70 -3.33 31.41
CA LEU A 119 -8.73 -4.04 32.17
C LEU A 119 -8.11 -5.13 33.06
N GLY A 120 -8.68 -5.30 34.25
CA GLY A 120 -8.34 -6.39 35.16
C GLY A 120 -9.10 -7.69 34.83
N LYS A 121 -8.62 -8.82 35.36
CA LYS A 121 -9.21 -10.15 35.13
C LYS A 121 -10.71 -10.20 35.43
N THR A 122 -11.14 -9.77 36.62
CA THR A 122 -12.53 -9.90 37.08
C THR A 122 -13.50 -9.13 36.18
N GLU A 123 -13.11 -7.91 35.78
CA GLU A 123 -13.89 -7.08 34.87
C GLU A 123 -13.99 -7.76 33.49
N LEU A 124 -12.88 -8.25 32.95
CA LEU A 124 -12.85 -8.92 31.65
C LEU A 124 -13.69 -10.21 31.64
N VAL A 125 -13.65 -11.01 32.71
CA VAL A 125 -14.49 -12.23 32.84
C VAL A 125 -15.98 -11.88 32.79
N SER A 126 -16.40 -10.81 33.47
CA SER A 126 -17.79 -10.36 33.45
C SER A 126 -18.22 -9.95 32.04
N LEU A 127 -17.39 -9.17 31.35
CA LEU A 127 -17.65 -8.70 29.97
C LEU A 127 -17.70 -9.86 28.98
N LEU A 128 -16.79 -10.83 29.10
CA LEU A 128 -16.78 -12.02 28.26
C LEU A 128 -18.07 -12.82 28.46
N ARG A 129 -18.44 -13.16 29.70
CA ARG A 129 -19.67 -13.94 29.97
C ARG A 129 -20.94 -13.26 29.49
N GLU A 130 -20.99 -11.94 29.50
CA GLU A 130 -22.14 -11.17 28.99
C GLU A 130 -22.27 -11.26 27.46
N ALA A 131 -21.14 -11.25 26.74
CA ALA A 131 -21.12 -11.15 25.28
C ALA A 131 -20.91 -12.49 24.56
N TRP A 132 -20.44 -13.52 25.26
CA TRP A 132 -20.15 -14.84 24.70
C TRP A 132 -21.45 -15.59 24.40
N ARG A 133 -21.55 -16.12 23.19
CA ARG A 133 -22.69 -16.89 22.70
C ARG A 133 -22.42 -18.38 22.80
N GLU A 134 -23.46 -19.19 22.83
CA GLU A 134 -23.33 -20.62 22.57
C GLU A 134 -23.02 -20.83 21.07
N GLY A 135 -21.88 -21.43 20.75
CA GLY A 135 -21.49 -21.71 19.37
C GLY A 135 -19.98 -21.71 19.15
N PRO A 136 -19.53 -22.01 17.92
CA PRO A 136 -18.12 -21.97 17.57
C PRO A 136 -17.53 -20.57 17.74
N THR A 137 -16.22 -20.49 17.96
CA THR A 137 -15.51 -19.23 18.17
C THR A 137 -14.34 -19.11 17.21
N VAL A 138 -14.24 -17.94 16.58
CA VAL A 138 -13.06 -17.53 15.83
C VAL A 138 -12.28 -16.50 16.63
N LEU A 139 -11.04 -16.84 16.96
CA LEU A 139 -10.01 -15.90 17.37
C LEU A 139 -9.42 -15.26 16.11
N SER A 140 -9.70 -13.99 15.85
CA SER A 140 -9.11 -13.22 14.76
C SER A 140 -7.99 -12.32 15.27
N VAL A 141 -6.85 -12.26 14.56
CA VAL A 141 -5.68 -11.45 14.94
C VAL A 141 -5.21 -10.57 13.78
N SER A 142 -5.10 -9.27 13.99
CA SER A 142 -4.59 -8.29 12.99
C SER A 142 -3.60 -7.30 13.60
N HIS A 143 -2.97 -6.48 12.75
CA HIS A 143 -1.96 -5.50 13.18
C HIS A 143 -2.52 -4.19 13.73
N ASP A 144 -3.82 -4.00 13.64
CA ASP A 144 -4.53 -2.81 14.10
C ASP A 144 -5.99 -3.11 14.46
N GLU A 145 -6.66 -2.13 15.06
CA GLU A 145 -8.10 -2.20 15.32
C GLU A 145 -8.85 -1.93 14.01
N PHE A 146 -9.32 -2.99 13.34
CA PHE A 146 -9.96 -2.88 12.03
C PHE A 146 -11.21 -1.98 12.03
N ALA A 147 -11.92 -1.87 13.15
CA ALA A 147 -13.08 -0.99 13.28
C ALA A 147 -12.73 0.52 13.28
N LYS A 148 -11.44 0.86 13.44
CA LYS A 148 -10.95 2.25 13.45
C LYS A 148 -10.14 2.62 12.21
N ASN A 149 -9.82 1.65 11.35
CA ASN A 149 -8.93 1.81 10.21
C ASN A 149 -9.56 1.25 8.95
N VAL A 150 -9.24 1.80 7.78
CA VAL A 150 -9.80 1.33 6.50
C VAL A 150 -8.68 0.83 5.61
N GLY A 151 -8.80 -0.43 5.17
CA GLY A 151 -7.84 -1.08 4.29
C GLY A 151 -8.37 -2.43 3.80
N GLY A 152 -7.63 -3.08 2.89
CA GLY A 152 -8.05 -4.35 2.29
C GLY A 152 -8.21 -5.47 3.32
N VAL A 153 -7.29 -5.56 4.28
CA VAL A 153 -7.34 -6.53 5.38
C VAL A 153 -8.51 -6.23 6.31
N GLN A 154 -8.72 -4.96 6.65
CA GLN A 154 -9.79 -4.54 7.55
C GLN A 154 -11.19 -4.82 6.94
N LYS A 155 -11.35 -4.65 5.62
CA LYS A 155 -12.58 -5.02 4.92
C LYS A 155 -12.91 -6.52 5.02
N LEU A 156 -11.89 -7.38 4.90
CA LEU A 156 -12.07 -8.82 5.06
C LEU A 156 -12.48 -9.17 6.50
N ILE A 157 -11.73 -8.66 7.49
CA ILE A 157 -12.00 -8.93 8.91
C ILE A 157 -13.41 -8.48 9.30
N LEU A 158 -13.87 -7.34 8.76
CA LEU A 158 -15.25 -6.87 8.95
C LEU A 158 -16.27 -7.84 8.34
N THR A 159 -16.05 -8.30 7.11
CA THR A 159 -16.92 -9.28 6.43
C THR A 159 -17.01 -10.59 7.23
N GLU A 160 -15.91 -11.03 7.82
CA GLU A 160 -15.87 -12.22 8.68
C GLU A 160 -16.62 -12.01 10.00
N GLU A 161 -16.51 -10.84 10.65
CA GLU A 161 -17.29 -10.51 11.84
C GLU A 161 -18.80 -10.49 11.54
N GLU A 162 -19.19 -9.90 10.40
CA GLU A 162 -20.57 -9.85 9.92
C GLU A 162 -21.11 -11.27 9.68
N ARG A 163 -20.35 -12.12 9.00
CA ARG A 163 -20.75 -13.52 8.77
C ARG A 163 -20.87 -14.32 10.06
N CYS A 164 -19.95 -14.16 11.01
CA CYS A 164 -20.10 -14.79 12.33
C CYS A 164 -21.35 -14.29 13.06
N ALA A 165 -21.72 -13.03 12.90
CA ALA A 165 -22.96 -12.50 13.47
C ALA A 165 -24.21 -13.17 12.84
N GLU A 166 -24.20 -13.40 11.53
CA GLU A 166 -25.28 -14.09 10.80
C GLU A 166 -25.40 -15.57 11.18
N THR A 167 -24.26 -16.25 11.39
CA THR A 167 -24.22 -17.70 11.67
C THR A 167 -24.28 -18.03 13.16
N GLY A 168 -24.28 -17.01 14.03
CA GLY A 168 -24.31 -17.17 15.48
C GLY A 168 -22.96 -17.52 16.11
N TRP A 169 -21.87 -17.51 15.33
CA TRP A 169 -20.52 -17.76 15.83
C TRP A 169 -20.03 -16.59 16.69
N ASN A 170 -19.12 -16.89 17.62
CA ASN A 170 -18.37 -15.88 18.34
C ASN A 170 -17.19 -15.39 17.49
N TYR A 171 -16.97 -14.08 17.46
CA TYR A 171 -15.83 -13.45 16.80
C TYR A 171 -15.03 -12.64 17.83
N LEU A 172 -13.96 -13.25 18.35
CA LEU A 172 -13.03 -12.63 19.28
C LEU A 172 -11.85 -12.06 18.49
N HIS A 173 -11.76 -10.75 18.39
CA HIS A 173 -10.70 -10.07 17.66
C HIS A 173 -9.66 -9.45 18.60
N LEU A 174 -8.39 -9.63 18.26
CA LEU A 174 -7.23 -9.06 18.95
C LEU A 174 -6.39 -8.18 18.01
N ALA A 175 -6.03 -7.01 18.51
CA ALA A 175 -5.09 -6.09 17.87
C ALA A 175 -4.02 -5.63 18.87
N PRO A 176 -2.80 -5.28 18.43
CA PRO A 176 -1.82 -4.70 19.32
C PRO A 176 -2.27 -3.30 19.74
N ALA A 177 -2.08 -2.94 21.01
CA ALA A 177 -2.40 -1.60 21.49
C ALA A 177 -1.61 -0.52 20.72
N MET A 178 -0.37 -0.83 20.37
CA MET A 178 0.48 -0.03 19.51
C MET A 178 0.85 -0.84 18.26
N PRO A 179 0.27 -0.53 17.09
CA PRO A 179 0.72 -1.09 15.83
C PRO A 179 2.22 -0.85 15.63
N GLY A 180 2.95 -1.88 15.24
CA GLY A 180 4.41 -1.83 15.08
C GLY A 180 4.86 -2.36 13.71
N GLY A 181 6.01 -1.90 13.21
CA GLY A 181 6.59 -2.35 11.94
C GLY A 181 7.35 -3.68 12.00
N GLY A 182 7.11 -4.50 13.02
CA GLY A 182 7.82 -5.74 13.30
C GLY A 182 7.09 -6.58 14.35
N LEU A 183 7.65 -7.74 14.70
CA LEU A 183 7.16 -8.54 15.83
C LEU A 183 7.54 -7.86 17.15
N ALA A 184 6.58 -7.72 18.07
CA ALA A 184 6.86 -7.29 19.44
C ALA A 184 7.73 -8.34 20.15
N ARG A 185 8.31 -8.00 21.30
CA ARG A 185 9.09 -8.94 22.12
C ARG A 185 8.38 -9.18 23.44
N ARG A 186 8.28 -10.45 23.84
CA ARG A 186 7.84 -10.84 25.17
C ARG A 186 8.67 -10.12 26.24
N SER A 187 7.99 -9.49 27.18
CA SER A 187 8.60 -8.79 28.30
C SER A 187 7.80 -9.10 29.57
N PRO A 188 8.42 -9.72 30.59
CA PRO A 188 7.76 -9.98 31.87
C PRO A 188 7.40 -8.70 32.64
N THR A 189 8.16 -7.63 32.45
CA THR A 189 7.99 -6.36 33.17
C THR A 189 7.12 -5.36 32.44
N GLU A 190 7.05 -5.45 31.11
CA GLU A 190 6.30 -4.53 30.24
C GLU A 190 5.55 -5.33 29.15
N PRO A 191 4.53 -6.12 29.50
CA PRO A 191 3.80 -6.92 28.52
C PRO A 191 3.08 -6.03 27.49
N SER A 192 3.14 -6.41 26.22
CA SER A 192 2.46 -5.69 25.14
C SER A 192 0.94 -5.84 25.31
N ALA A 193 0.25 -4.73 25.54
CA ALA A 193 -1.21 -4.75 25.68
C ALA A 193 -1.90 -5.04 24.33
N LEU A 194 -3.03 -5.71 24.41
CA LEU A 194 -3.88 -6.08 23.28
C LEU A 194 -5.23 -5.37 23.41
N ALA A 195 -5.73 -4.77 22.33
CA ALA A 195 -7.11 -4.36 22.23
C ALA A 195 -7.98 -5.60 21.97
N VAL A 196 -9.08 -5.72 22.72
CA VAL A 196 -10.01 -6.85 22.63
C VAL A 196 -11.38 -6.38 22.15
N ARG A 197 -11.92 -7.09 21.16
CA ARG A 197 -13.27 -6.93 20.65
C ARG A 197 -13.94 -8.30 20.56
N LEU A 198 -15.20 -8.39 20.96
CA LEU A 198 -16.00 -9.61 20.86
C LEU A 198 -17.38 -9.28 20.30
N ASN A 199 -17.79 -9.97 19.23
CA ASN A 199 -19.13 -9.90 18.66
C ASN A 199 -19.62 -8.47 18.41
N GLY A 200 -18.78 -7.62 17.82
CA GLY A 200 -19.13 -6.24 17.54
C GLY A 200 -18.84 -5.24 18.68
N ARG A 201 -18.50 -5.71 19.90
CA ARG A 201 -18.28 -4.86 21.08
C ARG A 201 -16.81 -4.79 21.46
N THR A 202 -16.25 -3.58 21.52
CA THR A 202 -14.88 -3.33 21.98
C THR A 202 -14.85 -3.21 23.51
N PHE A 203 -13.96 -3.95 24.16
CA PHE A 203 -13.82 -3.94 25.63
C PHE A 203 -12.73 -2.98 26.10
N GLY A 204 -11.63 -2.88 25.36
CA GLY A 204 -10.47 -2.05 25.73
C GLY A 204 -9.18 -2.86 25.72
N LEU A 205 -8.17 -2.37 26.46
CA LEU A 205 -6.83 -2.96 26.49
C LEU A 205 -6.69 -4.02 27.59
N VAL A 206 -5.99 -5.11 27.29
CA VAL A 206 -5.70 -6.20 28.23
C VAL A 206 -4.25 -6.66 28.08
N THR A 207 -3.66 -7.26 29.10
CA THR A 207 -2.40 -8.00 28.93
C THR A 207 -2.67 -9.44 28.48
N PRO A 208 -1.76 -10.10 27.74
CA PRO A 208 -1.92 -11.49 27.31
C PRO A 208 -2.22 -12.45 28.47
N HIS A 209 -1.48 -12.32 29.59
CA HIS A 209 -1.71 -13.12 30.79
C HIS A 209 -3.13 -12.93 31.37
N THR A 210 -3.61 -11.70 31.43
CA THR A 210 -4.96 -11.39 31.94
C THR A 210 -6.03 -11.96 31.02
N LEU A 211 -5.82 -11.86 29.70
CA LEU A 211 -6.72 -12.41 28.70
C LEU A 211 -6.82 -13.94 28.82
N ILE A 212 -5.69 -14.65 28.85
CA ILE A 212 -5.66 -16.10 29.03
C ILE A 212 -6.43 -16.52 30.28
N ALA A 213 -6.15 -15.88 31.43
CA ALA A 213 -6.79 -16.19 32.68
C ALA A 213 -8.31 -15.88 32.69
N ALA A 214 -8.75 -14.91 31.90
CA ALA A 214 -10.16 -14.56 31.76
C ALA A 214 -10.89 -15.52 30.81
N LEU A 215 -10.31 -15.85 29.66
CA LEU A 215 -10.85 -16.81 28.70
C LEU A 215 -11.06 -18.18 29.36
N GLN A 216 -10.07 -18.67 30.11
CA GLN A 216 -10.16 -19.93 30.85
C GLN A 216 -11.26 -19.94 31.93
N ALA A 217 -11.67 -18.78 32.44
CA ALA A 217 -12.70 -18.64 33.46
C ALA A 217 -14.10 -18.34 32.90
N ALA A 218 -14.17 -17.82 31.67
CA ALA A 218 -15.40 -17.38 31.03
C ALA A 218 -15.97 -18.41 30.05
N ILE A 219 -15.10 -19.22 29.41
CA ILE A 219 -15.50 -20.11 28.31
C ILE A 219 -15.71 -21.53 28.85
N GLU A 220 -16.84 -22.14 28.48
CA GLU A 220 -17.13 -23.51 28.86
C GLU A 220 -16.22 -24.52 28.13
N PRO A 221 -15.78 -25.59 28.82
CA PRO A 221 -15.05 -26.68 28.20
C PRO A 221 -15.86 -27.31 27.06
N GLY A 222 -15.29 -27.35 25.85
CA GLY A 222 -15.89 -28.04 24.69
C GLY A 222 -16.33 -27.13 23.54
N SER A 223 -16.29 -25.80 23.72
CA SER A 223 -16.52 -24.85 22.62
C SER A 223 -15.56 -25.11 21.45
N GLU A 224 -16.08 -25.16 20.23
CA GLU A 224 -15.26 -25.34 19.04
C GLU A 224 -14.55 -24.03 18.70
N THR A 225 -13.23 -24.01 18.74
CA THR A 225 -12.44 -22.78 18.57
C THR A 225 -11.49 -22.90 17.37
N TYR A 226 -11.31 -21.79 16.67
CA TYR A 226 -10.46 -21.64 15.50
C TYR A 226 -9.65 -20.35 15.65
N ALA A 227 -8.42 -20.32 15.14
CA ALA A 227 -7.63 -19.10 15.07
C ALA A 227 -7.42 -18.68 13.61
N VAL A 228 -7.62 -17.40 13.32
CA VAL A 228 -7.36 -16.78 12.01
C VAL A 228 -6.38 -15.64 12.21
N ILE A 229 -5.17 -15.83 11.70
CA ILE A 229 -4.07 -14.89 11.79
C ILE A 229 -4.04 -14.09 10.49
N HIS A 230 -4.58 -12.87 10.51
CA HIS A 230 -4.44 -11.94 9.40
C HIS A 230 -3.06 -11.29 9.39
N HIS A 231 -2.49 -11.05 10.57
CA HIS A 231 -1.16 -10.46 10.69
C HIS A 231 -0.54 -10.68 12.07
N LEU A 232 0.79 -10.74 12.14
CA LEU A 232 1.53 -10.86 13.42
C LEU A 232 2.31 -9.60 13.81
N MET A 233 2.37 -8.57 12.96
CA MET A 233 3.12 -7.35 13.34
C MET A 233 2.46 -6.63 14.51
N GLY A 234 3.29 -6.08 15.40
CA GLY A 234 2.88 -5.53 16.68
C GLY A 234 2.62 -6.58 17.76
N HIS A 235 2.58 -7.87 17.41
CA HIS A 235 2.37 -8.95 18.36
C HIS A 235 3.65 -9.70 18.69
N ASP A 236 3.69 -10.28 19.87
CA ASP A 236 4.65 -11.31 20.24
C ASP A 236 4.07 -12.69 19.89
N PRO A 237 4.73 -13.48 19.02
CA PRO A 237 4.21 -14.79 18.62
C PRO A 237 4.07 -15.79 19.77
N ASP A 238 4.88 -15.69 20.82
CA ASP A 238 4.77 -16.60 21.96
C ASP A 238 3.53 -16.28 22.80
N ASP A 239 3.27 -14.99 23.06
CA ASP A 239 2.07 -14.52 23.77
C ASP A 239 0.79 -14.90 23.02
N LEU A 240 0.78 -14.72 21.69
CA LEU A 240 -0.34 -15.17 20.85
C LEU A 240 -0.47 -16.70 20.86
N GLY A 241 0.64 -17.42 20.81
CA GLY A 241 0.63 -18.88 20.88
C GLY A 241 0.01 -19.39 22.18
N ASP A 242 0.31 -18.75 23.30
CA ASP A 242 -0.26 -19.11 24.60
C ASP A 242 -1.77 -18.79 24.68
N ILE A 243 -2.24 -17.74 24.01
CA ILE A 243 -3.67 -17.43 23.88
C ILE A 243 -4.39 -18.49 23.01
N ILE A 244 -3.80 -18.87 21.88
CA ILE A 244 -4.33 -19.91 20.99
C ILE A 244 -4.45 -21.25 21.72
N ASP A 245 -3.42 -21.63 22.48
CA ASP A 245 -3.43 -22.85 23.29
C ASP A 245 -4.46 -22.79 24.42
N ALA A 246 -4.64 -21.63 25.07
CA ALA A 246 -5.65 -21.43 26.10
C ALA A 246 -7.08 -21.61 25.57
N LEU A 247 -7.32 -21.19 24.32
CA LEU A 247 -8.59 -21.41 23.62
C LEU A 247 -8.73 -22.82 23.03
N LYS A 248 -7.64 -23.61 22.99
CA LYS A 248 -7.60 -24.95 22.41
C LYS A 248 -8.04 -24.99 20.94
N CYS A 249 -7.59 -24.00 20.15
CA CYS A 249 -8.00 -23.87 18.76
C CYS A 249 -7.68 -25.14 17.95
N ARG A 250 -8.70 -25.71 17.30
CA ARG A 250 -8.59 -26.95 16.51
C ARG A 250 -7.80 -26.76 15.23
N ARG A 251 -7.94 -25.58 14.61
CA ARG A 251 -7.20 -25.16 13.42
C ARG A 251 -6.71 -23.73 13.59
N VAL A 252 -5.55 -23.49 13.00
CA VAL A 252 -4.96 -22.16 12.86
C VAL A 252 -4.84 -21.89 11.37
N VAL A 253 -5.41 -20.77 10.94
CA VAL A 253 -5.34 -20.26 9.57
C VAL A 253 -4.40 -19.07 9.57
N ALA A 254 -3.50 -18.97 8.61
CA ALA A 254 -2.64 -17.81 8.42
C ALA A 254 -2.85 -17.21 7.03
N TRP A 255 -3.11 -15.92 6.96
CA TRP A 255 -3.30 -15.22 5.70
C TRP A 255 -2.00 -14.60 5.18
N VAL A 256 -1.84 -14.64 3.86
CA VAL A 256 -0.82 -13.91 3.11
C VAL A 256 -1.46 -12.65 2.49
N HIS A 257 -2.00 -11.77 3.34
CA HIS A 257 -2.54 -10.46 2.89
C HIS A 257 -1.46 -9.60 2.24
N ASP A 258 -0.26 -9.71 2.80
CA ASP A 258 0.99 -9.16 2.35
C ASP A 258 2.09 -10.18 2.73
N PHE A 259 3.37 -9.80 2.60
CA PHE A 259 4.48 -10.70 2.85
C PHE A 259 5.09 -10.54 4.25
N TYR A 260 4.29 -10.19 5.28
CA TYR A 260 4.78 -10.06 6.66
C TYR A 260 5.43 -11.32 7.20
N THR A 261 5.06 -12.51 6.71
CA THR A 261 5.72 -13.77 7.13
C THR A 261 7.10 -13.97 6.50
N LEU A 262 7.45 -13.17 5.48
CA LEU A 262 8.74 -13.24 4.80
C LEU A 262 9.68 -12.11 5.22
N CYS A 263 9.17 -10.94 5.60
CA CYS A 263 9.98 -9.77 5.97
C CYS A 263 9.14 -8.75 6.74
N SER A 264 9.78 -7.96 7.61
CA SER A 264 9.17 -6.76 8.21
C SER A 264 8.84 -5.67 7.17
N GLY A 265 9.59 -5.64 6.06
CA GLY A 265 9.21 -4.91 4.85
C GLY A 265 8.15 -5.69 4.08
N ILE A 266 6.89 -5.61 4.51
CA ILE A 266 5.78 -6.45 4.06
C ILE A 266 5.48 -6.35 2.54
N GLN A 267 5.97 -5.32 1.87
CA GLN A 267 5.85 -5.13 0.42
C GLN A 267 7.03 -5.70 -0.39
N LEU A 268 8.01 -6.31 0.29
CA LEU A 268 9.25 -6.84 -0.31
C LEU A 268 10.01 -5.81 -1.15
N LEU A 269 10.05 -4.56 -0.68
CA LEU A 269 10.85 -3.51 -1.29
C LEU A 269 12.18 -3.36 -0.54
N ARG A 270 13.30 -3.54 -1.23
CA ARG A 270 14.62 -3.21 -0.71
C ARG A 270 14.68 -1.71 -0.48
N ASN A 271 14.85 -1.32 0.79
CA ASN A 271 14.87 0.07 1.23
C ASN A 271 13.65 0.88 0.76
N ASP A 272 12.50 0.24 0.57
CA ASP A 272 11.26 0.87 0.08
C ASP A 272 11.34 1.41 -1.36
N VAL A 273 12.33 0.96 -2.14
CA VAL A 273 12.57 1.46 -3.51
C VAL A 273 12.37 0.42 -4.60
N VAL A 274 12.95 -0.78 -4.45
CA VAL A 274 13.00 -1.78 -5.51
C VAL A 274 12.48 -3.11 -5.00
N TYR A 275 11.59 -3.76 -5.76
CA TYR A 275 11.12 -5.09 -5.42
C TYR A 275 12.28 -6.09 -5.36
N CYS A 276 12.39 -6.80 -4.24
CA CYS A 276 13.52 -7.69 -3.97
C CYS A 276 13.19 -9.17 -4.14
N GLY A 277 11.91 -9.54 -4.15
CA GLY A 277 11.49 -10.95 -4.24
C GLY A 277 11.90 -11.80 -3.03
N ALA A 278 12.05 -11.19 -1.84
CA ALA A 278 12.38 -11.89 -0.60
C ALA A 278 13.62 -12.82 -0.71
N PRO A 279 14.81 -12.34 -1.10
CA PRO A 279 16.01 -13.18 -1.24
C PRO A 279 16.37 -13.84 0.10
N GLU A 280 17.31 -14.79 0.14
CA GLU A 280 17.75 -15.38 1.41
C GLU A 280 18.14 -14.31 2.45
N ALA A 281 17.74 -14.52 3.70
CA ALA A 281 17.94 -13.52 4.76
C ALA A 281 19.42 -13.25 5.06
N SER A 282 20.28 -14.25 4.87
CA SER A 282 21.75 -14.18 4.98
C SER A 282 22.43 -13.56 3.75
N SER A 283 21.70 -13.27 2.67
CA SER A 283 22.30 -12.72 1.44
C SER A 283 22.84 -11.30 1.66
N MET A 284 23.91 -10.95 0.93
CA MET A 284 24.46 -9.59 0.93
C MET A 284 23.42 -8.52 0.59
N ALA A 285 22.49 -8.84 -0.30
CA ALA A 285 21.42 -7.96 -0.72
C ALA A 285 20.45 -7.63 0.42
N CYS A 286 20.19 -8.62 1.29
CA CYS A 286 19.41 -8.44 2.51
C CYS A 286 20.24 -7.72 3.59
N GLY A 287 21.53 -8.05 3.74
CA GLY A 287 22.41 -7.45 4.74
C GLY A 287 22.58 -5.91 4.64
N ILE A 288 22.43 -5.33 3.45
CA ILE A 288 22.46 -3.87 3.22
C ILE A 288 21.07 -3.22 3.18
N CYS A 289 20.02 -4.02 3.32
CA CYS A 289 18.65 -3.54 3.35
C CYS A 289 18.27 -3.13 4.77
N ARG A 290 17.58 -2.00 4.91
CA ARG A 290 17.04 -1.52 6.18
C ARG A 290 16.10 -2.52 6.86
N HIS A 291 15.40 -3.34 6.07
CA HIS A 291 14.49 -4.40 6.55
C HIS A 291 15.18 -5.75 6.70
N GLY A 292 16.42 -5.88 6.21
CA GLY A 292 17.20 -7.11 6.32
C GLY A 292 17.96 -7.23 7.63
N GLN A 293 18.30 -6.10 8.25
CA GLN A 293 18.89 -6.10 9.60
C GLN A 293 17.92 -6.73 10.61
N GLY A 294 18.30 -7.89 11.15
CA GLY A 294 17.46 -8.66 12.09
C GLY A 294 16.40 -9.56 11.45
N ARG A 295 16.36 -9.67 10.11
CA ARG A 295 15.41 -10.53 9.40
C ARG A 295 15.57 -12.02 9.71
N GLU A 296 16.80 -12.50 9.92
CA GLU A 296 17.03 -13.90 10.34
C GLU A 296 16.37 -14.20 11.69
N ALA A 297 16.56 -13.34 12.69
CA ALA A 297 15.93 -13.48 13.99
C ALA A 297 14.39 -13.37 13.91
N PHE A 298 13.89 -12.49 13.04
CA PHE A 298 12.48 -12.37 12.74
C PHE A 298 11.89 -13.66 12.17
N LEU A 299 12.53 -14.23 11.14
CA LEU A 299 12.10 -15.47 10.51
C LEU A 299 12.19 -16.67 11.46
N ALA A 300 13.22 -16.73 12.30
CA ALA A 300 13.35 -17.78 13.31
C ALA A 300 12.15 -17.81 14.27
N ARG A 301 11.67 -16.63 14.70
CA ARG A 301 10.48 -16.53 15.58
C ARG A 301 9.20 -16.96 14.87
N LEU A 302 9.03 -16.58 13.61
CA LEU A 302 7.91 -17.06 12.79
C LEU A 302 7.99 -18.57 12.56
N ALA A 303 9.18 -19.12 12.32
CA ALA A 303 9.38 -20.56 12.13
C ALA A 303 8.96 -21.34 13.37
N THR A 304 9.32 -20.88 14.58
CA THR A 304 8.84 -21.47 15.84
C THR A 304 7.32 -21.44 15.94
N PHE A 305 6.69 -20.30 15.64
CA PHE A 305 5.22 -20.17 15.68
C PHE A 305 4.53 -21.09 14.65
N PHE A 306 5.01 -21.11 13.42
CA PHE A 306 4.49 -21.95 12.35
C PHE A 306 4.71 -23.45 12.63
N ALA A 307 5.84 -23.83 13.24
CA ALA A 307 6.07 -25.21 13.68
C ALA A 307 5.12 -25.62 14.82
N ARG A 308 4.82 -24.72 15.77
CA ARG A 308 3.90 -24.98 16.89
C ARG A 308 2.49 -25.33 16.41
N PHE A 309 2.00 -24.63 15.38
CA PHE A 309 0.59 -24.74 14.96
C PHE A 309 0.37 -25.42 13.60
N THR A 310 1.40 -25.46 12.74
CA THR A 310 1.34 -25.97 11.37
C THR A 310 0.07 -25.47 10.64
N PRO A 311 -0.05 -24.15 10.42
CA PRO A 311 -1.31 -23.54 10.00
C PRO A 311 -1.72 -23.94 8.57
N ASP A 312 -3.02 -23.81 8.28
CA ASP A 312 -3.53 -23.74 6.92
C ASP A 312 -3.32 -22.32 6.38
N VAL A 313 -2.73 -22.18 5.19
CA VAL A 313 -2.32 -20.88 4.64
C VAL A 313 -3.25 -20.45 3.53
N LEU A 314 -3.82 -19.26 3.65
CA LEU A 314 -4.70 -18.66 2.65
C LEU A 314 -4.01 -17.46 1.99
N ALA A 315 -4.05 -17.40 0.67
CA ALA A 315 -3.55 -16.27 -0.10
C ALA A 315 -4.67 -15.66 -0.96
N PRO A 316 -4.69 -14.33 -1.14
CA PRO A 316 -5.76 -13.65 -1.86
C PRO A 316 -5.65 -13.79 -3.38
N SER A 317 -4.54 -14.33 -3.89
CA SER A 317 -4.37 -14.65 -5.31
C SER A 317 -3.35 -15.76 -5.52
N ARG A 318 -3.37 -16.37 -6.70
CA ARG A 318 -2.34 -17.32 -7.14
C ARG A 318 -0.93 -16.70 -7.12
N ALA A 319 -0.80 -15.44 -7.54
CA ALA A 319 0.46 -14.72 -7.55
C ALA A 319 1.05 -14.59 -6.13
N ALA A 320 0.22 -14.17 -5.16
CA ALA A 320 0.63 -14.05 -3.76
C ALA A 320 1.07 -15.39 -3.20
N LEU A 321 0.31 -16.46 -3.48
CA LEU A 321 0.62 -17.81 -3.03
C LEU A 321 1.96 -18.30 -3.59
N ALA A 322 2.18 -18.14 -4.90
CA ALA A 322 3.40 -18.57 -5.58
C ALA A 322 4.64 -17.87 -5.01
N ILE A 323 4.62 -16.54 -4.91
CA ILE A 323 5.72 -15.76 -4.34
C ILE A 323 6.02 -16.21 -2.90
N TRP A 324 4.97 -16.45 -2.11
CA TRP A 324 5.11 -16.91 -0.73
C TRP A 324 5.74 -18.30 -0.65
N GLN A 325 5.23 -19.27 -1.42
CA GLN A 325 5.72 -20.64 -1.43
C GLN A 325 7.17 -20.76 -1.93
N GLU A 326 7.54 -19.97 -2.93
CA GLU A 326 8.91 -19.94 -3.46
C GLU A 326 9.92 -19.35 -2.47
N SER A 327 9.46 -18.51 -1.53
CA SER A 327 10.34 -17.73 -0.65
C SER A 327 10.30 -18.17 0.82
N THR A 328 9.35 -19.02 1.20
CA THR A 328 9.14 -19.43 2.60
C THR A 328 9.88 -20.72 2.93
N SER A 329 10.37 -20.81 4.17
CA SER A 329 10.84 -22.05 4.79
C SER A 329 9.97 -22.47 5.98
N LEU A 330 8.83 -21.80 6.17
CA LEU A 330 7.93 -22.05 7.28
C LEU A 330 7.16 -23.36 7.10
N THR A 331 6.92 -24.08 8.20
CA THR A 331 6.10 -25.30 8.20
C THR A 331 4.61 -24.95 8.17
N PHE A 332 3.85 -25.56 7.26
CA PHE A 332 2.40 -25.37 7.14
C PHE A 332 1.70 -26.66 6.75
N ARG A 333 0.39 -26.75 7.00
CA ARG A 333 -0.42 -27.95 6.71
C ARG A 333 -0.86 -28.01 5.26
N SER A 334 -1.48 -26.93 4.80
CA SER A 334 -1.97 -26.77 3.44
C SER A 334 -1.83 -25.31 3.04
N ALA A 335 -1.85 -25.03 1.75
CA ALA A 335 -1.78 -23.67 1.24
C ALA A 335 -2.71 -23.55 0.02
N GLY A 336 -3.55 -22.51 -0.01
CA GLY A 336 -4.59 -22.37 -1.02
C GLY A 336 -4.96 -20.92 -1.31
N VAL A 337 -5.61 -20.73 -2.46
CA VAL A 337 -6.12 -19.42 -2.87
C VAL A 337 -7.55 -19.23 -2.40
N ARG A 338 -7.81 -18.09 -1.76
CA ARG A 338 -9.15 -17.58 -1.46
C ARG A 338 -9.21 -16.14 -1.97
N ALA A 339 -9.66 -16.00 -3.22
CA ALA A 339 -9.71 -14.71 -3.88
C ALA A 339 -10.67 -13.77 -3.16
N LEU A 340 -10.24 -12.52 -2.92
CA LEU A 340 -11.06 -11.51 -2.24
C LEU A 340 -12.19 -10.96 -3.13
N GLY A 341 -12.08 -11.17 -4.44
CA GLY A 341 -13.10 -10.81 -5.41
C GLY A 341 -12.91 -11.58 -6.71
N ARG A 342 -14.02 -11.79 -7.41
CA ARG A 342 -14.10 -12.43 -8.73
C ARG A 342 -14.73 -11.48 -9.73
N LEU A 343 -14.05 -11.32 -10.86
CA LEU A 343 -14.57 -10.59 -12.01
C LEU A 343 -15.58 -11.44 -12.77
N LEU A 344 -16.75 -10.88 -13.01
CA LEU A 344 -17.79 -11.43 -13.86
C LEU A 344 -17.98 -10.49 -15.04
N MET A 345 -17.38 -10.82 -16.18
CA MET A 345 -17.43 -9.99 -17.39
C MET A 345 -18.76 -10.17 -18.13
N ALA A 346 -19.32 -9.07 -18.62
CA ALA A 346 -20.47 -9.10 -19.50
C ALA A 346 -20.03 -9.50 -20.93
N GLY A 347 -20.90 -10.21 -21.65
CA GLY A 347 -20.62 -10.60 -23.04
C GLY A 347 -20.70 -9.43 -24.05
N ALA A 348 -21.40 -8.35 -23.69
CA ALA A 348 -21.56 -7.18 -24.55
C ALA A 348 -20.25 -6.39 -24.65
N GLN A 349 -19.78 -6.20 -25.88
CA GLN A 349 -18.63 -5.36 -26.20
C GLN A 349 -19.10 -3.98 -26.63
N MET A 350 -18.29 -2.99 -26.28
CA MET A 350 -18.45 -1.61 -26.71
C MET A 350 -17.08 -1.08 -27.17
N PRO A 351 -17.02 -0.02 -27.98
CA PRO A 351 -15.75 0.60 -28.30
C PRO A 351 -15.24 1.40 -27.09
N TYR A 352 -13.92 1.56 -26.99
CA TYR A 352 -13.35 2.73 -26.31
C TYR A 352 -13.90 4.00 -26.98
N GLY A 353 -14.04 5.11 -26.24
CA GLY A 353 -14.91 6.24 -26.63
C GLY A 353 -14.86 6.61 -28.12
N SER A 354 -16.01 6.89 -28.75
CA SER A 354 -16.10 7.11 -30.20
C SER A 354 -15.24 8.30 -30.61
N ARG A 355 -14.04 8.04 -31.15
CA ARG A 355 -13.01 9.03 -31.42
C ARG A 355 -13.35 9.93 -32.61
N SER A 356 -14.42 10.72 -32.50
CA SER A 356 -14.63 11.90 -33.33
C SER A 356 -13.42 12.82 -33.20
N ALA A 357 -13.10 13.54 -34.28
CA ALA A 357 -11.98 14.48 -34.30
C ALA A 357 -12.10 15.49 -33.15
N GLY A 358 -11.24 15.35 -32.13
CA GLY A 358 -11.18 16.24 -30.96
C GLY A 358 -11.38 15.61 -29.59
N GLU A 359 -11.81 14.33 -29.49
CA GLU A 359 -11.91 13.66 -28.19
C GLU A 359 -10.53 13.24 -27.65
N LYS A 360 -10.29 13.50 -26.35
CA LYS A 360 -9.05 13.16 -25.65
C LYS A 360 -9.11 11.75 -25.09
N LEU A 361 -8.00 11.03 -25.13
CA LEU A 361 -7.84 9.75 -24.43
C LEU A 361 -7.71 10.01 -22.92
N ARG A 362 -8.63 9.45 -22.14
CA ARG A 362 -8.70 9.62 -20.68
C ARG A 362 -7.90 8.54 -19.98
N ILE A 363 -6.83 8.93 -19.30
CA ILE A 363 -5.95 8.05 -18.52
C ILE A 363 -6.15 8.35 -17.03
N ALA A 364 -6.43 7.32 -16.23
CA ALA A 364 -6.68 7.50 -14.81
C ALA A 364 -5.68 6.80 -13.89
N TYR A 365 -5.54 7.35 -12.68
CA TYR A 365 -4.99 6.72 -11.50
C TYR A 365 -6.09 6.55 -10.46
N LEU A 366 -6.20 5.38 -9.85
CA LEU A 366 -7.26 5.04 -8.90
C LEU A 366 -6.71 4.85 -7.49
N GLY A 367 -7.43 5.38 -6.49
CA GLY A 367 -7.12 5.23 -5.07
C GLY A 367 -6.24 6.34 -4.51
N HIS A 368 -5.63 6.06 -3.36
CA HIS A 368 -4.79 7.03 -2.65
C HIS A 368 -3.48 7.32 -3.40
N ARG A 369 -3.02 8.57 -3.37
CA ARG A 369 -1.77 9.07 -3.95
C ARG A 369 -0.55 8.51 -3.21
N VAL A 370 -0.26 7.23 -3.42
CA VAL A 370 0.82 6.51 -2.74
C VAL A 370 1.92 6.16 -3.73
N ARG A 371 3.17 6.50 -3.41
CA ARG A 371 4.33 6.17 -4.25
C ARG A 371 4.45 4.68 -4.53
N LEU A 372 4.26 3.84 -3.51
CA LEU A 372 4.25 2.38 -3.63
C LEU A 372 3.31 1.89 -4.75
N LYS A 373 2.19 2.60 -4.95
CA LYS A 373 1.16 2.29 -5.94
C LYS A 373 1.38 3.02 -7.27
N GLY A 374 2.56 3.62 -7.49
CA GLY A 374 2.93 4.25 -8.75
C GLY A 374 2.50 5.70 -8.92
N TRP A 375 2.05 6.40 -7.87
CA TRP A 375 1.59 7.80 -8.00
C TRP A 375 2.63 8.72 -8.64
N SER A 376 3.90 8.58 -8.26
CA SER A 376 5.00 9.38 -8.82
C SER A 376 5.10 9.20 -10.34
N VAL A 377 4.98 7.96 -10.83
CA VAL A 377 5.04 7.64 -12.26
C VAL A 377 3.86 8.25 -13.00
N PHE A 378 2.64 8.13 -12.45
CA PHE A 378 1.45 8.75 -13.04
C PHE A 378 1.56 10.28 -13.10
N ARG A 379 1.97 10.91 -11.99
CA ARG A 379 2.16 12.37 -11.91
C ARG A 379 3.19 12.85 -12.92
N ASP A 380 4.33 12.17 -13.02
CA ASP A 380 5.43 12.57 -13.90
C ASP A 380 5.03 12.37 -15.38
N LEU A 381 4.27 11.32 -15.69
CA LEU A 381 3.67 11.11 -17.01
C LEU A 381 2.68 12.24 -17.34
N ALA A 382 1.78 12.59 -16.42
CA ALA A 382 0.82 13.67 -16.60
C ALA A 382 1.51 15.03 -16.82
N GLU A 383 2.57 15.35 -16.07
CA GLU A 383 3.36 16.58 -16.28
C GLU A 383 4.01 16.58 -17.67
N ARG A 384 4.56 15.44 -18.10
CA ARG A 384 5.23 15.32 -19.39
C ARG A 384 4.31 15.54 -20.58
N PHE A 385 3.06 15.09 -20.47
CA PHE A 385 2.05 15.19 -21.55
C PHE A 385 1.03 16.31 -21.34
N ARG A 386 1.24 17.23 -20.38
CA ARG A 386 0.25 18.25 -20.01
C ARG A 386 -0.17 19.23 -21.11
N HIS A 387 0.65 19.39 -22.14
CA HIS A 387 0.38 20.27 -23.29
C HIS A 387 0.01 19.47 -24.54
N ASP A 388 -0.02 18.15 -24.46
CA ASP A 388 -0.43 17.29 -25.57
C ASP A 388 -1.97 17.26 -25.63
N PRO A 389 -2.58 17.76 -26.72
CA PRO A 389 -4.04 17.84 -26.80
C PRO A 389 -4.71 16.47 -26.89
N ARG A 390 -3.95 15.39 -27.10
CA ARG A 390 -4.48 14.02 -27.24
C ARG A 390 -4.87 13.38 -25.91
N TYR A 391 -4.39 13.89 -24.77
CA TYR A 391 -4.49 13.21 -23.47
C TYR A 391 -5.20 14.05 -22.41
N GLU A 392 -5.93 13.36 -21.54
CA GLU A 392 -6.53 13.92 -20.33
C GLU A 392 -6.26 12.98 -19.14
N PHE A 393 -5.73 13.53 -18.06
CA PHE A 393 -5.30 12.75 -16.89
C PHE A 393 -6.28 12.93 -15.74
N HIS A 394 -6.72 11.81 -15.15
CA HIS A 394 -7.69 11.77 -14.07
C HIS A 394 -7.11 11.08 -12.83
N HIS A 395 -7.42 11.61 -11.65
CA HIS A 395 -7.18 10.94 -10.37
C HIS A 395 -8.53 10.71 -9.69
N LEU A 396 -8.86 9.46 -9.40
CA LEU A 396 -10.07 9.09 -8.67
C LEU A 396 -9.69 8.59 -7.28
N GLY A 397 -10.11 9.28 -6.21
CA GLY A 397 -9.81 8.86 -4.84
C GLY A 397 -10.09 9.92 -3.78
N MET A 398 -9.93 9.56 -2.51
CA MET A 398 -10.30 10.40 -1.35
C MET A 398 -9.34 11.54 -1.03
N ASP A 399 -8.14 11.57 -1.62
CA ASP A 399 -7.15 12.55 -1.18
C ASP A 399 -7.57 13.98 -1.54
N HIS A 400 -7.64 14.85 -0.54
CA HIS A 400 -7.92 16.26 -0.72
C HIS A 400 -6.64 17.06 -1.04
N GLY A 401 -6.78 18.20 -1.72
CA GLY A 401 -5.71 19.16 -2.00
C GLY A 401 -4.97 18.96 -3.34
N VAL A 402 -4.42 20.05 -3.88
CA VAL A 402 -3.65 20.05 -5.14
C VAL A 402 -2.27 19.45 -4.87
N VAL A 403 -2.03 18.22 -5.33
CA VAL A 403 -0.70 17.58 -5.25
C VAL A 403 -0.36 16.98 -6.60
N GLY A 404 -0.13 17.85 -7.57
CA GLY A 404 0.20 17.46 -8.93
C GLY A 404 0.28 18.69 -9.81
N PRO A 405 0.78 18.54 -11.04
CA PRO A 405 0.67 19.59 -12.02
C PRO A 405 -0.81 19.89 -12.27
N GLY A 406 -1.18 21.15 -12.45
CA GLY A 406 -2.58 21.59 -12.56
C GLY A 406 -3.38 21.05 -13.77
N ASN A 407 -2.91 19.96 -14.38
CA ASN A 407 -3.53 19.25 -15.50
C ASN A 407 -4.03 17.83 -15.14
N ILE A 408 -4.03 17.45 -13.86
CA ILE A 408 -4.69 16.22 -13.38
C ILE A 408 -6.06 16.61 -12.82
N ILE A 409 -7.12 16.04 -13.39
CA ILE A 409 -8.50 16.24 -12.95
C ILE A 409 -8.77 15.30 -11.78
N HIS A 410 -9.03 15.85 -10.59
CA HIS A 410 -9.37 15.06 -9.41
C HIS A 410 -10.87 14.85 -9.32
N THR A 411 -11.29 13.59 -9.15
CA THR A 411 -12.66 13.19 -8.85
C THR A 411 -12.66 12.49 -7.49
N PRO A 412 -13.33 13.05 -6.46
CA PRO A 412 -13.46 12.39 -5.18
C PRO A 412 -14.30 11.12 -5.34
N VAL A 413 -13.84 10.02 -4.73
CA VAL A 413 -14.58 8.76 -4.68
C VAL A 413 -14.46 8.20 -3.27
N ASN A 414 -15.58 8.14 -2.54
CA ASN A 414 -15.61 7.63 -1.18
C ASN A 414 -16.34 6.29 -1.11
N ILE A 415 -15.61 5.19 -1.06
CA ILE A 415 -16.23 3.85 -0.97
C ILE A 415 -17.12 3.71 0.28
N ALA A 416 -16.77 4.36 1.39
CA ALA A 416 -17.55 4.25 2.62
C ALA A 416 -18.90 4.99 2.56
N GLU A 417 -18.98 6.08 1.79
CA GLU A 417 -20.20 6.90 1.66
C GLU A 417 -21.00 6.55 0.39
N ASP A 418 -20.31 6.33 -0.72
CA ASP A 418 -20.88 6.13 -2.05
C ASP A 418 -21.17 4.65 -2.37
N GLY A 419 -20.76 3.74 -1.51
CA GLY A 419 -20.92 2.28 -1.69
C GLY A 419 -19.74 1.60 -2.40
N GLU A 420 -19.78 0.27 -2.40
CA GLU A 420 -18.61 -0.56 -2.71
C GLU A 420 -18.17 -0.55 -4.17
N ASP A 421 -19.11 -0.35 -5.08
CA ASP A 421 -18.91 -0.22 -6.52
C ASP A 421 -18.74 1.25 -6.96
N ALA A 422 -18.59 2.19 -6.03
CA ALA A 422 -18.44 3.62 -6.34
C ALA A 422 -17.27 3.91 -7.29
N MET A 423 -16.14 3.22 -7.13
CA MET A 423 -15.01 3.34 -8.03
C MET A 423 -15.37 2.86 -9.44
N ILE A 424 -16.03 1.69 -9.55
CA ILE A 424 -16.47 1.12 -10.84
C ILE A 424 -17.40 2.09 -11.56
N ARG A 425 -18.42 2.62 -10.86
CA ARG A 425 -19.36 3.58 -11.43
C ARG A 425 -18.68 4.87 -11.86
N SER A 426 -17.73 5.38 -11.07
CA SER A 426 -17.02 6.63 -11.36
C SER A 426 -16.13 6.50 -12.59
N VAL A 427 -15.36 5.41 -12.71
CA VAL A 427 -14.54 5.10 -13.90
C VAL A 427 -15.43 4.98 -15.15
N ALA A 428 -16.58 4.30 -15.02
CA ALA A 428 -17.52 4.13 -16.11
C ALA A 428 -18.21 5.44 -16.53
N ALA A 429 -18.60 6.29 -15.57
CA ALA A 429 -19.27 7.57 -15.80
C ALA A 429 -18.34 8.61 -16.45
N LEU A 430 -17.07 8.63 -16.05
CA LEU A 430 -16.04 9.46 -16.68
C LEU A 430 -15.57 8.90 -18.02
N ASN A 431 -16.06 7.73 -18.43
CA ASN A 431 -15.65 7.04 -19.65
C ASN A 431 -14.12 6.93 -19.77
N ILE A 432 -13.45 6.54 -18.67
CA ILE A 432 -12.00 6.35 -18.66
C ILE A 432 -11.61 5.26 -19.66
N ASP A 433 -10.64 5.57 -20.52
CA ASP A 433 -10.16 4.64 -21.56
C ASP A 433 -9.09 3.71 -21.00
N ALA A 434 -8.12 4.26 -20.25
CA ALA A 434 -7.02 3.50 -19.67
C ALA A 434 -6.77 3.84 -18.20
N VAL A 435 -6.36 2.85 -17.41
CA VAL A 435 -5.93 3.01 -16.02
C VAL A 435 -4.48 2.59 -15.89
N LEU A 436 -3.66 3.47 -15.32
CA LEU A 436 -2.24 3.21 -15.06
C LEU A 436 -2.06 2.62 -13.66
N LEU A 437 -1.58 1.38 -13.60
CA LEU A 437 -1.27 0.64 -12.37
C LEU A 437 0.22 0.34 -12.31
N TRP A 438 0.99 1.27 -11.75
CA TRP A 438 2.45 1.19 -11.71
C TRP A 438 3.00 0.85 -10.32
N SER A 439 2.44 -0.18 -9.69
CA SER A 439 2.84 -0.62 -8.36
C SER A 439 4.31 -1.07 -8.35
N LEU A 440 5.07 -0.57 -7.37
CA LEU A 440 6.49 -0.89 -7.21
C LEU A 440 6.71 -2.28 -6.58
N CYS A 441 5.69 -2.81 -5.92
CA CYS A 441 5.69 -4.13 -5.29
C CYS A 441 4.82 -5.12 -6.05
N ALA A 442 5.06 -6.41 -5.82
CA ALA A 442 4.11 -7.44 -6.22
C ALA A 442 2.82 -7.30 -5.40
N GLU A 443 1.76 -6.79 -6.03
CA GLU A 443 0.43 -6.72 -5.42
C GLU A 443 -0.06 -8.12 -5.07
N THR A 444 -0.43 -8.37 -3.82
CA THR A 444 -1.05 -9.64 -3.42
C THR A 444 -2.47 -9.76 -3.95
N PHE A 445 -3.23 -8.65 -3.92
CA PHE A 445 -4.51 -8.48 -4.58
C PHE A 445 -4.76 -6.99 -4.84
N CYS A 446 -5.12 -6.61 -6.07
CA CYS A 446 -5.29 -5.22 -6.46
C CYS A 446 -6.76 -4.90 -6.78
N TYR A 447 -7.50 -4.33 -5.82
CA TYR A 447 -8.88 -3.89 -6.04
C TYR A 447 -9.00 -2.91 -7.21
N ALA A 448 -8.11 -1.92 -7.30
CA ALA A 448 -8.11 -0.94 -8.37
C ALA A 448 -8.03 -1.57 -9.77
N ALA A 449 -7.28 -2.67 -9.93
CA ALA A 449 -7.22 -3.40 -11.20
C ALA A 449 -8.54 -4.08 -11.56
N HIS A 450 -9.16 -4.73 -10.58
CA HIS A 450 -10.44 -5.40 -10.76
C HIS A 450 -11.56 -4.37 -11.02
N GLU A 451 -11.60 -3.28 -10.25
CA GLU A 451 -12.58 -2.20 -10.42
C GLU A 451 -12.44 -1.53 -11.79
N ALA A 452 -11.22 -1.25 -12.25
CA ALA A 452 -10.95 -0.67 -13.56
C ALA A 452 -11.47 -1.57 -14.69
N ILE A 453 -11.18 -2.88 -14.64
CA ILE A 453 -11.67 -3.84 -15.63
C ILE A 453 -13.19 -3.97 -15.58
N ALA A 454 -13.79 -4.05 -14.40
CA ALA A 454 -15.25 -4.10 -14.25
C ALA A 454 -15.93 -2.86 -14.85
N ALA A 455 -15.29 -1.68 -14.75
CA ALA A 455 -15.76 -0.46 -15.39
C ALA A 455 -15.54 -0.41 -16.92
N GLY A 456 -14.74 -1.34 -17.44
CA GLY A 456 -14.35 -1.44 -18.85
C GLY A 456 -13.18 -0.53 -19.23
N ALA A 457 -12.29 -0.18 -18.31
CA ALA A 457 -11.04 0.49 -18.67
C ALA A 457 -9.99 -0.52 -19.16
N PHE A 458 -9.04 -0.05 -19.96
CA PHE A 458 -7.86 -0.81 -20.36
C PHE A 458 -6.75 -0.66 -19.32
N LEU A 459 -6.07 -1.75 -18.95
CA LEU A 459 -4.99 -1.67 -17.95
C LEU A 459 -3.63 -1.42 -18.59
N LEU A 460 -2.87 -0.49 -18.02
CA LEU A 460 -1.44 -0.31 -18.29
C LEU A 460 -0.66 -0.62 -17.02
N ALA A 461 0.18 -1.65 -17.04
CA ALA A 461 0.93 -2.09 -15.86
C ALA A 461 2.35 -2.53 -16.23
N PRO A 462 3.31 -2.48 -15.29
CA PRO A 462 4.64 -3.00 -15.54
C PRO A 462 4.62 -4.53 -15.63
N ARG A 463 5.54 -5.10 -16.39
CA ARG A 463 5.84 -6.53 -16.34
C ARG A 463 6.47 -6.84 -15.00
N GLY A 464 6.02 -7.93 -14.38
CA GLY A 464 6.58 -8.39 -13.13
C GLY A 464 5.75 -9.51 -12.50
N PRO A 465 6.08 -9.86 -11.25
CA PRO A 465 5.27 -10.75 -10.43
C PRO A 465 4.12 -9.98 -9.75
N GLY A 466 3.10 -10.71 -9.33
CA GLY A 466 1.97 -10.17 -8.56
C GLY A 466 0.65 -10.24 -9.30
N ASN A 467 -0.40 -9.85 -8.59
CA ASN A 467 -1.78 -10.06 -9.01
C ASN A 467 -2.17 -9.26 -10.27
N VAL A 468 -1.62 -8.05 -10.47
CA VAL A 468 -1.97 -7.23 -11.65
C VAL A 468 -1.44 -7.84 -12.95
N PRO A 469 -0.15 -8.22 -13.07
CA PRO A 469 0.33 -8.93 -14.24
C PRO A 469 -0.40 -10.23 -14.53
N ASP A 470 -0.72 -11.02 -13.50
CA ASP A 470 -1.43 -12.29 -13.67
C ASP A 470 -2.90 -12.08 -14.07
N LEU A 471 -3.56 -11.06 -13.52
CA LEU A 471 -4.91 -10.67 -13.96
C LEU A 471 -4.93 -10.38 -15.47
N ILE A 472 -3.98 -9.58 -15.96
CA ILE A 472 -3.89 -9.25 -17.39
C ILE A 472 -3.61 -10.51 -18.21
N ARG A 473 -2.64 -11.35 -17.83
CA ARG A 473 -2.29 -12.54 -18.63
C ARG A 473 -3.38 -13.61 -18.65
N GLU A 474 -4.00 -13.87 -17.50
CA GLU A 474 -4.83 -15.05 -17.30
C GLU A 474 -6.33 -14.78 -17.48
N GLN A 475 -6.81 -13.57 -17.19
CA GLN A 475 -8.25 -13.26 -17.17
C GLN A 475 -8.67 -12.24 -18.22
N VAL A 476 -7.82 -11.24 -18.52
CA VAL A 476 -8.15 -10.13 -19.43
C VAL A 476 -7.02 -9.77 -20.41
N PRO A 477 -6.49 -10.74 -21.19
CA PRO A 477 -5.32 -10.52 -22.06
C PRO A 477 -5.55 -9.50 -23.17
N GLU A 478 -6.80 -9.25 -23.54
CA GLU A 478 -7.19 -8.29 -24.58
C GLU A 478 -7.58 -6.91 -24.00
N GLN A 479 -7.66 -6.75 -22.68
CA GLN A 479 -8.03 -5.49 -21.98
C GLN A 479 -6.91 -4.96 -21.09
N GLY A 480 -5.66 -5.36 -21.34
CA GLY A 480 -4.50 -4.82 -20.66
C GLY A 480 -3.20 -5.02 -21.42
N LEU A 481 -2.20 -4.20 -21.08
CA LEU A 481 -0.85 -4.27 -21.63
C LEU A 481 0.19 -4.25 -20.52
N LEU A 482 1.14 -5.20 -20.60
CA LEU A 482 2.32 -5.25 -19.74
C LEU A 482 3.51 -4.60 -20.43
N LEU A 483 4.07 -3.61 -19.76
CA LEU A 483 5.19 -2.78 -20.23
C LEU A 483 6.45 -3.10 -19.44
N ASP A 484 7.62 -3.12 -20.07
CA ASP A 484 8.87 -3.48 -19.41
C ASP A 484 9.39 -2.38 -18.48
N ASP A 485 9.19 -1.11 -18.84
CA ASP A 485 9.62 0.05 -18.05
C ASP A 485 8.87 1.35 -18.39
N GLU A 486 9.20 2.43 -17.67
CA GLU A 486 8.62 3.77 -17.86
C GLU A 486 8.99 4.39 -19.22
N THR A 487 10.06 3.94 -19.87
CA THR A 487 10.46 4.40 -21.21
C THR A 487 9.47 3.88 -22.24
N GLN A 488 9.12 2.60 -22.16
CA GLN A 488 8.11 2.00 -23.03
C GLN A 488 6.72 2.62 -22.81
N LEU A 489 6.35 2.88 -21.55
CA LEU A 489 5.11 3.61 -21.22
C LEU A 489 5.10 5.00 -21.86
N THR A 490 6.19 5.76 -21.72
CA THR A 490 6.32 7.07 -22.35
C THR A 490 6.20 6.96 -23.86
N GLU A 491 6.91 6.01 -24.48
CA GLU A 491 6.94 5.85 -25.93
C GLU A 491 5.58 5.49 -26.51
N LEU A 492 4.83 4.65 -25.81
CA LEU A 492 3.46 4.26 -26.16
C LEU A 492 2.53 5.48 -26.29
N LEU A 493 2.64 6.44 -25.37
CA LEU A 493 1.89 7.71 -25.45
C LEU A 493 2.52 8.66 -26.48
N ARG A 494 3.83 8.82 -26.49
CA ARG A 494 4.51 9.76 -27.40
C ARG A 494 4.20 9.45 -28.86
N SER A 495 4.36 8.19 -29.26
CA SER A 495 4.09 7.69 -30.63
C SER A 495 2.60 7.68 -30.98
N GLY A 496 1.71 7.67 -29.99
CA GLY A 496 0.28 7.47 -30.20
C GLY A 496 -0.11 6.01 -30.46
N GLN A 497 0.80 5.04 -30.30
CA GLN A 497 0.48 3.61 -30.48
C GLN A 497 -0.65 3.12 -29.54
N ILE A 498 -0.84 3.76 -28.39
CA ILE A 498 -1.98 3.49 -27.50
C ILE A 498 -3.34 3.63 -28.20
N PHE A 499 -3.44 4.53 -29.19
CA PHE A 499 -4.69 4.71 -29.94
C PHE A 499 -5.03 3.45 -30.72
N THR A 500 -4.10 3.00 -31.57
CA THR A 500 -4.26 1.76 -32.36
C THR A 500 -4.52 0.55 -31.46
N LEU A 501 -3.82 0.45 -30.33
CA LEU A 501 -4.00 -0.65 -29.38
C LEU A 501 -5.45 -0.73 -28.88
N LEU A 502 -5.98 0.39 -28.39
CA LEU A 502 -7.35 0.45 -27.87
C LEU A 502 -8.40 0.24 -28.96
N ASP A 503 -8.16 0.70 -30.20
CA ASP A 503 -9.09 0.47 -31.32
C ASP A 503 -9.21 -1.03 -31.68
N LEU A 504 -8.15 -1.81 -31.44
CA LEU A 504 -8.11 -3.25 -31.66
C LEU A 504 -8.53 -4.06 -30.43
N SER A 505 -8.68 -3.43 -29.27
CA SER A 505 -8.98 -4.10 -28.01
C SER A 505 -10.49 -4.08 -27.73
N PRO A 506 -11.10 -5.19 -27.28
CA PRO A 506 -12.48 -5.18 -26.86
C PRO A 506 -12.64 -4.35 -25.57
N ARG A 507 -13.72 -3.57 -25.46
CA ARG A 507 -14.10 -2.97 -24.18
C ARG A 507 -15.30 -3.70 -23.61
N GLN A 508 -15.08 -4.54 -22.60
CA GLN A 508 -16.13 -5.20 -21.85
C GLN A 508 -16.22 -4.61 -20.45
N ARG A 509 -17.45 -4.44 -19.98
CA ARG A 509 -17.74 -4.13 -18.58
C ARG A 509 -18.06 -5.41 -17.83
N GLY A 510 -18.08 -5.34 -16.51
CA GLY A 510 -18.41 -6.46 -15.66
C GLY A 510 -18.82 -6.02 -14.27
N HIS A 511 -18.92 -7.01 -13.39
CA HIS A 511 -19.18 -6.82 -11.98
C HIS A 511 -18.05 -7.47 -11.16
N LEU A 512 -17.65 -6.80 -10.08
CA LEU A 512 -16.75 -7.37 -9.10
C LEU A 512 -17.59 -7.98 -7.99
N MET A 513 -17.65 -9.31 -7.95
CA MET A 513 -18.33 -10.03 -6.89
C MET A 513 -17.33 -10.33 -5.76
N LYS A 514 -17.64 -9.94 -4.53
CA LYS A 514 -16.81 -10.29 -3.38
C LYS A 514 -16.76 -11.80 -3.18
N GLN A 515 -15.58 -12.30 -2.83
CA GLN A 515 -15.35 -13.70 -2.48
C GLN A 515 -14.38 -13.77 -1.30
N GLY A 516 -14.36 -14.89 -0.58
CA GLY A 516 -13.23 -15.23 0.27
C GLY A 516 -13.24 -14.73 1.71
N ASP A 517 -14.36 -14.80 2.42
CA ASP A 517 -14.30 -14.78 3.89
C ASP A 517 -13.76 -16.12 4.43
N THR A 518 -12.97 -16.08 5.51
CA THR A 518 -12.40 -17.29 6.12
C THR A 518 -13.46 -18.16 6.77
N ILE A 519 -14.60 -17.58 7.15
CA ILE A 519 -15.67 -18.29 7.86
C ILE A 519 -16.30 -19.34 6.95
N ALA A 520 -16.60 -18.99 5.70
CA ALA A 520 -17.05 -19.91 4.66
C ALA A 520 -16.10 -21.10 4.50
N TRP A 521 -14.81 -20.82 4.50
CA TRP A 521 -13.78 -21.84 4.37
C TRP A 521 -13.72 -22.75 5.60
N LEU A 522 -13.89 -22.20 6.79
CA LEU A 522 -13.98 -22.98 8.02
C LEU A 522 -15.26 -23.84 8.02
N GLU A 523 -16.38 -23.31 7.56
CA GLU A 523 -17.65 -24.05 7.40
C GLU A 523 -17.54 -25.21 6.40
N GLU A 524 -16.72 -25.09 5.34
CA GLU A 524 -16.43 -26.20 4.41
C GLU A 524 -15.65 -27.35 5.08
N LEU A 525 -14.99 -27.11 6.21
CA LEU A 525 -14.13 -28.07 6.90
C LEU A 525 -14.77 -28.73 8.13
N VAL A 526 -15.84 -28.15 8.66
CA VAL A 526 -16.63 -28.65 9.79
C VAL A 526 -17.77 -29.49 9.26
#